data_AF-A0A6B2TD99-F1
#
_entry.id   AF-A0A6B2TD99-F1
#
_cell.length_a   1.000
_cell.length_b   1.000
_cell.length_c   1.000
_cell.angle_alpha   90.00
_cell.angle_beta   90.00
_cell.angle_gamma   90.00
#
_symmetry.space_group_name_H-M   'P 1'
#
loop_
_entity.id
_entity.type
_entity.pdbx_description
1 polymer ?
#
loop_
_entity_poly.entity_id
_entity_poly.type
_entity_poly.pdbx_seq_one_letter_code
_entity_poly.pdbx_strand_id
1 'polypeptide(L)'
;MSDETGTGRRAATAGAPGATGAAAEAGEVITVPASHQGYPGIAFGGYVAGLLAARAAAATVRVDFRAATPVDTPLRVAEPGDGGSQLMDGSGAVFATATPVPDLAVSAAPDAPSWDQAAAAAAAFRTAGPTGLAAD
;
A
#
# COMPACT_ATOMS: atom_id res chain seq x y z
N MET A 1 -0.62 -52.89 18.30
CA MET A 1 -1.43 -52.91 19.53
C MET A 1 -1.31 -51.51 20.11
N SER A 2 -2.18 -50.55 19.83
CA SER A 2 -3.58 -50.65 19.44
C SER A 2 -3.97 -49.57 18.44
N ASP A 3 -4.96 -49.95 17.65
CA ASP A 3 -5.84 -49.18 16.77
C ASP A 3 -6.71 -48.21 17.59
N GLU A 4 -7.05 -47.02 17.05
CA GLU A 4 -8.44 -46.52 17.04
C GLU A 4 -8.63 -45.27 16.15
N THR A 5 -9.01 -45.55 14.91
CA THR A 5 -10.04 -44.93 14.06
C THR A 5 -11.02 -43.92 14.70
N GLY A 6 -11.34 -42.84 13.96
CA GLY A 6 -12.58 -42.04 14.16
C GLY A 6 -12.62 -40.73 13.36
N THR A 7 -12.89 -40.79 12.05
CA THR A 7 -14.17 -40.38 11.42
C THR A 7 -14.67 -38.95 11.74
N GLY A 8 -14.65 -38.11 10.70
CA GLY A 8 -15.31 -36.80 10.72
C GLY A 8 -15.44 -36.16 9.32
N ARG A 9 -15.80 -36.95 8.31
CA ARG A 9 -16.17 -36.43 6.98
C ARG A 9 -17.50 -35.67 7.13
N ARG A 10 -17.53 -34.36 6.88
CA ARG A 10 -18.78 -33.67 6.55
C ARG A 10 -18.74 -33.21 5.10
N ALA A 11 -19.63 -33.81 4.33
CA ALA A 11 -20.03 -33.38 3.01
C ALA A 11 -20.62 -31.96 3.09
N ALA A 12 -20.12 -31.06 2.26
CA ALA A 12 -20.83 -29.84 1.90
C ALA A 12 -21.57 -30.10 0.60
N THR A 13 -22.89 -29.96 0.69
CA THR A 13 -23.90 -30.17 -0.33
C THR A 13 -23.68 -29.30 -1.56
N ALA A 14 -23.82 -29.91 -2.75
CA ALA A 14 -24.03 -29.20 -3.99
C ALA A 14 -25.35 -28.41 -3.92
N GLY A 15 -25.26 -27.09 -4.03
CA GLY A 15 -26.36 -26.19 -4.35
C GLY A 15 -26.18 -25.66 -5.77
N ALA A 16 -27.20 -25.82 -6.60
CA ALA A 16 -27.25 -25.41 -8.00
C ALA A 16 -27.22 -23.88 -8.20
N PRO A 17 -26.93 -23.37 -9.43
CA PRO A 17 -26.59 -21.98 -9.68
C PRO A 17 -27.83 -21.13 -9.98
N GLY A 18 -27.82 -19.87 -9.52
CA GLY A 18 -28.75 -18.85 -10.03
C GLY A 18 -29.12 -17.78 -9.01
N ALA A 19 -28.38 -16.68 -8.99
CA ALA A 19 -28.88 -15.31 -8.83
C ALA A 19 -27.72 -14.34 -9.04
N THR A 20 -27.61 -13.81 -10.26
CA THR A 20 -26.68 -12.76 -10.63
C THR A 20 -27.03 -11.48 -9.86
N GLY A 21 -26.09 -11.00 -9.04
CA GLY A 21 -26.11 -9.63 -8.51
C GLY A 21 -26.34 -9.50 -7.00
N ALA A 22 -25.37 -9.93 -6.18
CA ALA A 22 -25.14 -9.40 -4.83
C ALA A 22 -23.85 -10.02 -4.26
N ALA A 23 -22.75 -9.25 -4.23
CA ALA A 23 -21.60 -9.38 -3.33
C ALA A 23 -20.38 -8.59 -3.87
N ALA A 24 -20.50 -7.27 -3.96
CA ALA A 24 -19.35 -6.39 -3.79
C ALA A 24 -19.03 -6.37 -2.27
N GLU A 25 -18.50 -7.48 -1.76
CA GLU A 25 -18.41 -7.75 -0.32
C GLU A 25 -17.35 -6.87 0.38
N ALA A 26 -17.82 -6.07 1.34
CA ALA A 26 -17.14 -5.54 2.53
C ALA A 26 -15.59 -5.45 2.51
N GLY A 27 -15.03 -4.64 1.61
CA GLY A 27 -13.65 -4.18 1.77
C GLY A 27 -13.49 -3.35 3.04
N GLU A 28 -12.36 -3.51 3.74
CA GLU A 28 -11.97 -2.68 4.89
C GLU A 28 -12.07 -1.19 4.52
N VAL A 29 -12.63 -0.37 5.40
CA VAL A 29 -12.67 1.08 5.21
C VAL A 29 -11.55 1.72 6.03
N ILE A 30 -10.71 2.49 5.36
CA ILE A 30 -9.65 3.27 6.00
C ILE A 30 -9.92 4.77 5.83
N THR A 31 -9.45 5.55 6.78
CA THR A 31 -9.42 7.01 6.69
C THR A 31 -8.03 7.47 7.06
N VAL A 32 -7.39 8.22 6.16
CA VAL A 32 -6.08 8.82 6.42
C VAL A 32 -6.30 10.13 7.19
N PRO A 33 -5.81 10.26 8.43
CA PRO A 33 -5.98 11.50 9.19
C PRO A 33 -5.22 12.66 8.51
N ALA A 34 -5.77 13.88 8.56
CA ALA A 34 -5.11 15.08 8.03
C ALA A 34 -3.70 15.34 8.62
N SER A 35 -3.37 14.80 9.80
CA SER A 35 -2.00 14.85 10.35
C SER A 35 -0.96 14.12 9.51
N HIS A 36 -1.39 13.27 8.58
CA HIS A 36 -0.54 12.52 7.65
C HIS A 36 -0.62 13.07 6.23
N GLN A 37 -0.84 14.37 6.05
CA GLN A 37 -0.89 15.00 4.72
C GLN A 37 0.50 15.49 4.26
N GLY A 38 0.82 15.33 2.98
CA GLY A 38 2.03 15.91 2.36
C GLY A 38 1.78 17.28 1.74
N TYR A 39 0.57 17.50 1.25
CA TYR A 39 0.04 18.77 0.76
C TYR A 39 -1.36 18.99 1.36
N PRO A 40 -1.87 20.23 1.41
CA PRO A 40 -3.21 20.49 1.91
C PRO A 40 -4.26 19.58 1.25
N GLY A 41 -4.94 18.76 2.05
CA GLY A 41 -5.98 17.84 1.60
C GLY A 41 -5.48 16.53 0.96
N ILE A 42 -4.17 16.33 0.80
CA ILE A 42 -3.59 15.16 0.12
C ILE A 42 -2.72 14.36 1.10
N ALA A 43 -3.07 13.08 1.28
CA ALA A 43 -2.34 12.15 2.11
C ALA A 43 -0.87 12.00 1.66
N PHE A 44 0.01 11.83 2.63
CA PHE A 44 1.42 11.56 2.40
C PHE A 44 1.57 10.20 1.72
N GLY A 45 2.20 10.18 0.53
CA GLY A 45 2.33 8.97 -0.28
C GLY A 45 3.03 7.82 0.48
N GLY A 46 4.05 8.12 1.27
CA GLY A 46 4.74 7.11 2.08
C GLY A 46 3.86 6.46 3.14
N TYR A 47 2.89 7.20 3.71
CA TYR A 47 1.95 6.65 4.68
C TYR A 47 0.96 5.70 4.00
N VAL A 48 0.38 6.12 2.87
CA VAL A 48 -0.53 5.28 2.07
C VAL A 48 0.18 4.04 1.55
N ALA A 49 1.41 4.19 1.03
CA ALA A 49 2.21 3.08 0.55
C ALA A 49 2.54 2.10 1.67
N GLY A 50 2.94 2.59 2.85
CA GLY A 50 3.22 1.76 4.03
C GLY A 50 1.97 1.00 4.50
N LEU A 51 0.81 1.66 4.53
CA LEU A 51 -0.45 1.00 4.87
C LEU A 51 -0.78 -0.16 3.92
N LEU A 52 -0.68 0.06 2.61
CA LEU A 52 -1.00 -0.99 1.64
C LEU A 52 0.07 -2.10 1.64
N ALA A 53 1.35 -1.74 1.76
CA ALA A 53 2.45 -2.70 1.81
C ALA A 53 2.36 -3.61 3.05
N ALA A 54 1.97 -3.07 4.20
CA ALA A 54 1.81 -3.85 5.44
C ALA A 54 0.71 -4.92 5.37
N ARG A 55 -0.19 -4.85 4.36
CA ARG A 55 -1.24 -5.84 4.11
C ARG A 55 -0.80 -6.97 3.19
N ALA A 56 0.27 -6.77 2.41
CA ALA A 56 0.74 -7.80 1.50
C ALA A 56 1.53 -8.89 2.25
N ALA A 57 1.36 -10.15 1.85
CA ALA A 57 2.11 -11.29 2.39
C ALA A 57 3.54 -11.41 1.80
N ALA A 58 4.05 -10.37 1.14
CA ALA A 58 5.33 -10.37 0.45
C ALA A 58 6.34 -9.42 1.11
N ALA A 59 7.62 -9.80 1.08
CA ALA A 59 8.71 -8.98 1.64
C ALA A 59 8.90 -7.64 0.89
N THR A 60 8.52 -7.62 -0.40
CA THR A 60 8.68 -6.49 -1.31
C THR A 60 7.38 -6.25 -2.04
N VAL A 61 6.96 -4.99 -2.08
CA VAL A 61 5.68 -4.55 -2.65
C VAL A 61 5.93 -3.30 -3.48
N ARG A 62 5.42 -3.26 -4.70
CA ARG A 62 5.34 -2.03 -5.49
C ARG A 62 4.00 -1.37 -5.23
N VAL A 63 4.01 -0.09 -4.89
CA VAL A 63 2.79 0.72 -4.76
C VAL A 63 2.77 1.75 -5.88
N ASP A 64 1.81 1.60 -6.79
CA ASP A 64 1.57 2.50 -7.91
C ASP A 64 0.44 3.47 -7.57
N PHE A 65 0.74 4.77 -7.51
CA PHE A 65 -0.27 5.82 -7.31
C PHE A 65 -0.90 6.24 -8.63
N ARG A 66 -2.23 6.36 -8.65
CA ARG A 66 -3.04 6.74 -9.82
C ARG A 66 -3.72 8.10 -9.64
N ALA A 67 -3.99 8.50 -8.41
CA ALA A 67 -4.59 9.79 -8.08
C ALA A 67 -4.13 10.29 -6.70
N ALA A 68 -4.31 11.59 -6.45
CA ALA A 68 -4.08 12.19 -5.15
C ALA A 68 -5.04 11.60 -4.11
N THR A 69 -4.51 10.95 -3.08
CA THR A 69 -5.33 10.31 -2.04
C THR A 69 -5.83 11.37 -1.05
N PRO A 70 -7.16 11.53 -0.85
CA PRO A 70 -7.69 12.53 0.08
C PRO A 70 -7.48 12.12 1.54
N VAL A 71 -7.32 13.12 2.42
CA VAL A 71 -7.37 12.93 3.88
C VAL A 71 -8.80 13.09 4.41
N ASP A 72 -9.05 12.57 5.61
CA ASP A 72 -10.32 12.62 6.34
C ASP A 72 -11.54 12.12 5.53
N THR A 73 -11.27 11.35 4.48
CA THR A 73 -12.26 10.78 3.57
C THR A 73 -12.22 9.25 3.69
N PRO A 74 -13.37 8.58 3.88
CA PRO A 74 -13.43 7.13 3.88
C PRO A 74 -13.08 6.53 2.51
N LEU A 75 -12.09 5.65 2.49
CA LEU A 75 -11.64 4.92 1.31
C LEU A 75 -11.71 3.42 1.59
N ARG A 76 -12.00 2.63 0.57
CA ARG A 76 -12.11 1.18 0.64
C ARG A 76 -10.81 0.53 0.20
N VAL A 77 -10.40 -0.50 0.93
CA VAL A 77 -9.34 -1.41 0.51
C VAL A 77 -9.99 -2.64 -0.10
N ALA A 78 -9.63 -2.95 -1.34
CA ALA A 78 -10.07 -4.13 -2.06
C ALA A 78 -8.89 -5.07 -2.33
N GLU A 79 -9.10 -6.37 -2.22
CA GLU A 79 -8.10 -7.40 -2.51
C GLU A 79 -8.47 -8.12 -3.82
N PRO A 80 -7.80 -7.81 -4.95
CA PRO A 80 -8.17 -8.36 -6.26
C PRO A 80 -7.79 -9.84 -6.45
N GLY A 81 -7.21 -10.51 -5.44
CA GLY A 81 -6.93 -11.95 -5.44
C GLY A 81 -5.51 -12.35 -5.87
N ASP A 82 -4.66 -11.39 -6.23
CA ASP A 82 -3.24 -11.59 -6.58
C ASP A 82 -2.28 -11.45 -5.38
N GLY A 83 -2.84 -11.37 -4.16
CA GLY A 83 -2.09 -11.07 -2.93
C GLY A 83 -1.74 -9.58 -2.76
N GLY A 84 -2.16 -8.73 -3.69
CA GLY A 84 -2.08 -7.29 -3.62
C GLY A 84 -3.34 -6.65 -3.04
N SER A 85 -3.37 -5.32 -3.07
CA SER A 85 -4.52 -4.54 -2.61
C SER A 85 -4.69 -3.26 -3.43
N GLN A 86 -5.91 -2.72 -3.45
CA GLN A 86 -6.25 -1.47 -4.13
C GLN A 86 -6.95 -0.53 -3.15
N LEU A 87 -6.55 0.73 -3.16
CA LEU A 87 -7.23 1.80 -2.45
C LEU A 87 -8.20 2.50 -3.39
N MET A 88 -9.48 2.53 -3.01
CA MET A 88 -10.57 2.98 -3.86
C MET A 88 -11.53 3.90 -3.12
N ASP A 89 -12.22 4.79 -3.82
CA ASP A 89 -13.38 5.49 -3.24
C ASP A 89 -14.68 4.67 -3.36
N GLY A 90 -15.79 5.25 -2.89
CA GLY A 90 -17.12 4.63 -2.99
C GLY A 90 -17.67 4.51 -4.42
N SER A 91 -17.09 5.20 -5.41
CA SER A 91 -17.44 5.08 -6.83
C SER A 91 -16.64 3.98 -7.54
N GLY A 92 -15.60 3.48 -6.90
CA GLY A 92 -14.68 2.50 -7.48
C GLY A 92 -13.48 3.13 -8.21
N ALA A 93 -13.24 4.43 -8.05
CA ALA A 93 -12.03 5.04 -8.58
C ALA A 93 -10.81 4.59 -7.76
N VAL A 94 -9.77 4.09 -8.44
CA VAL A 94 -8.54 3.59 -7.81
C VAL A 94 -7.55 4.73 -7.60
N PHE A 95 -7.09 4.89 -6.36
CA PHE A 95 -6.10 5.90 -5.96
C PHE A 95 -4.69 5.32 -5.91
N ALA A 96 -4.56 4.08 -5.46
CA ALA A 96 -3.30 3.36 -5.39
C ALA A 96 -3.50 1.85 -5.53
N THR A 97 -2.54 1.17 -6.13
CA THR A 97 -2.49 -0.28 -6.26
C THR A 97 -1.19 -0.79 -5.66
N ALA A 98 -1.28 -1.75 -4.75
CA ALA A 98 -0.15 -2.45 -4.19
C ALA A 98 -0.06 -3.85 -4.82
N THR A 99 1.09 -4.17 -5.40
CA THR A 99 1.35 -5.46 -6.05
C THR A 99 2.57 -6.11 -5.40
N PRO A 100 2.47 -7.37 -4.94
CA PRO A 100 3.62 -8.15 -4.49
C PRO A 100 4.70 -8.25 -5.57
N VAL A 101 5.97 -8.05 -5.20
CA VAL A 101 7.11 -8.22 -6.11
C VAL A 101 8.22 -9.01 -5.41
N PRO A 102 7.97 -10.26 -5.00
CA PRO A 102 8.83 -11.02 -4.08
C PRO A 102 10.27 -11.22 -4.58
N ASP A 103 10.48 -11.21 -5.89
CA ASP A 103 11.80 -11.40 -6.52
C ASP A 103 12.58 -10.10 -6.69
N LEU A 104 12.06 -8.96 -6.22
CA LEU A 104 12.77 -7.69 -6.28
C LEU A 104 13.94 -7.69 -5.29
N ALA A 105 15.16 -7.77 -5.82
CA ALA A 105 16.37 -7.66 -5.02
C ALA A 105 16.48 -6.27 -4.39
N VAL A 106 16.36 -6.20 -3.06
CA VAL A 106 16.63 -4.98 -2.30
C VAL A 106 18.10 -4.99 -1.90
N SER A 107 18.88 -4.10 -2.50
CA SER A 107 20.23 -3.81 -2.01
C SER A 107 20.16 -3.31 -0.57
N ALA A 108 21.19 -3.61 0.23
CA ALA A 108 21.38 -2.92 1.50
C ALA A 108 21.33 -1.40 1.26
N ALA A 109 20.66 -0.70 2.17
CA ALA A 109 20.70 0.76 2.17
C ALA A 109 22.16 1.21 2.31
N PRO A 110 22.60 2.26 1.60
CA PRO A 110 23.93 2.82 1.82
C PRO A 110 24.05 3.32 3.26
N ASP A 111 25.27 3.31 3.78
CA ASP A 111 25.55 3.87 5.10
C ASP A 111 25.10 5.34 5.15
N ALA A 112 24.45 5.71 6.26
CA ALA A 112 24.07 7.09 6.48
C ALA A 112 25.34 7.97 6.53
N PRO A 113 25.30 9.19 5.96
CA PRO A 113 26.43 10.12 6.08
C PRO A 113 26.66 10.46 7.55
N SER A 114 27.91 10.77 7.90
CA SER A 114 28.21 11.33 9.21
C SER A 114 27.57 12.71 9.38
N TRP A 115 27.43 13.15 10.63
CA TRP A 115 26.94 14.49 10.95
C TRP A 115 27.73 15.59 10.22
N ASP A 116 29.06 15.50 10.23
CA ASP A 116 29.94 16.49 9.60
C ASP A 116 29.78 16.50 8.08
N GLN A 117 29.62 15.32 7.45
CA GLN A 117 29.35 15.21 6.02
C GLN A 117 28.00 15.85 5.66
N ALA A 118 26.96 15.58 6.44
CA ALA A 118 25.64 16.18 6.24
C ALA A 118 25.67 17.70 6.43
N ALA A 119 26.35 18.20 7.45
CA ALA A 119 26.49 19.63 7.73
C ALA A 119 27.25 20.37 6.62
N ALA A 120 28.36 19.78 6.13
CA ALA A 120 29.13 20.33 5.03
C ALA A 120 28.32 20.39 3.73
N ALA A 121 27.58 19.34 3.39
CA ALA A 121 26.70 19.31 2.22
C ALA A 121 25.61 20.38 2.28
N ALA A 122 24.98 20.56 3.45
CA ALA A 122 23.98 21.60 3.65
C ALA A 122 24.56 23.01 3.53
N ALA A 123 25.79 23.23 4.04
CA ALA A 123 26.48 24.51 3.89
C ALA A 123 26.85 24.80 2.43
N ALA A 124 27.33 23.79 1.70
CA ALA A 124 27.65 23.91 0.28
C ALA A 124 26.42 24.30 -0.56
N PHE A 125 25.26 23.65 -0.32
CA PHE A 125 24.02 23.98 -1.02
C PHE A 125 23.56 25.42 -0.79
N ARG A 126 23.63 25.92 0.46
CA ARG A 126 23.27 27.30 0.78
C ARG A 126 24.16 28.33 0.06
N THR A 127 25.44 28.01 -0.12
CA THR A 127 26.39 28.91 -0.78
C THR A 127 26.26 28.87 -2.30
N ALA A 128 26.07 27.68 -2.88
CA ALA A 128 25.99 27.51 -4.33
C ALA A 128 24.61 27.89 -4.90
N GLY A 129 23.56 27.86 -4.08
CA GLY A 129 22.18 27.98 -4.54
C GLY A 129 21.69 26.71 -5.26
N PRO A 130 20.40 26.64 -5.63
CA PRO A 130 19.87 25.51 -6.39
C PRO A 130 20.46 25.50 -7.80
N THR A 131 21.23 24.47 -8.14
CA THR A 131 21.71 24.23 -9.50
C THR A 131 20.65 23.50 -10.32
N GLY A 132 20.30 24.04 -11.50
CA GLY A 132 19.39 23.41 -12.45
C GLY A 132 17.97 23.99 -12.52
N LEU A 133 17.65 25.03 -11.74
CA LEU A 133 16.51 25.88 -12.02
C LEU A 133 16.99 26.97 -12.98
N ALA A 134 16.71 26.83 -14.27
CA ALA A 134 16.86 27.96 -15.18
C ALA A 134 16.00 29.11 -14.63
N ALA A 135 16.62 30.26 -14.38
CA ALA A 135 15.88 31.50 -14.19
C ALA A 135 15.23 31.82 -15.55
N ASP A 136 13.90 31.84 -15.59
CA ASP A 136 13.16 32.54 -16.65
C ASP A 136 13.50 34.03 -16.62
#